data_AF-A0A956ZVE3-F1
#
_entry.id   AF-A0A956ZVE3-F1
#
_cell.length_a   1.000
_cell.length_b   1.000
_cell.length_c   1.000
_cell.angle_alpha   90.00
_cell.angle_beta   90.00
_cell.angle_gamma   90.00
#
_symmetry.space_group_name_H-M   'P 1'
#
loop_
_entity.id
_entity.type
_entity.pdbx_description
1 polymer ?
#
loop_
_entity_poly.entity_id
_entity_poly.type
_entity_poly.pdbx_seq_one_letter_code
_entity_poly.pdbx_strand_id
1 'polypeptide(L)'
;MKNFAMVGLLLGLLGLAQAQTTFTVRITNVSMADALGTSAGAVAVPLAPGVWLSHQDGMPLFSEGEIDRGQGLEALAEDGNPGMLNDYLASEMMAGHFGVFNMPVDKMDAGPLLPGGVYEFSFTANPGDRLSLATMFVQSNDWFYAPAPEGISLFTSDGQAISGDISDQFYLWDAGTEVDEEPGTGAHQAPRQMGPNDGEAQGAGVAKVEVMTHGPILQVTIESK
;
A
#
# COMPACT_ATOMS: atom_id res chain seq x y z
N MET A 1 29.23 -49.62 47.23
CA MET A 1 27.94 -48.88 47.19
C MET A 1 28.01 -47.93 46.01
N LYS A 2 27.06 -48.06 45.08
CA LYS A 2 27.06 -47.38 43.78
C LYS A 2 26.50 -45.97 43.96
N ASN A 3 27.29 -44.93 43.65
CA ASN A 3 26.76 -43.58 43.48
C ASN A 3 26.28 -43.44 42.04
N PHE A 4 24.96 -43.34 41.87
CA PHE A 4 24.31 -42.98 40.61
C PHE A 4 24.51 -41.48 40.38
N ALA A 5 25.19 -41.11 39.29
CA ALA A 5 25.09 -39.78 38.73
C ALA A 5 23.79 -39.71 37.93
N MET A 6 22.83 -38.92 38.41
CA MET A 6 21.60 -38.61 37.70
C MET A 6 21.93 -37.50 36.69
N VAL A 7 22.16 -37.87 35.43
CA VAL A 7 22.29 -36.93 34.32
C VAL A 7 20.87 -36.54 33.90
N GLY A 8 20.42 -35.37 34.36
CA GLY A 8 19.21 -34.74 33.83
C GLY A 8 19.53 -34.19 32.44
N LEU A 9 19.02 -34.85 31.40
CA LEU A 9 19.05 -34.34 30.03
C LEU A 9 17.99 -33.23 29.92
N LEU A 10 18.42 -31.98 30.08
CA LEU A 10 17.59 -30.82 29.73
C LEU A 10 17.57 -30.72 28.20
N LEU A 11 16.51 -31.24 27.55
CA LEU A 11 16.23 -30.89 26.15
C LEU A 11 15.81 -29.41 26.13
N GLY A 12 16.78 -28.53 25.88
CA GLY A 12 16.47 -27.17 25.47
C GLY A 12 15.86 -27.20 24.08
N LEU A 13 14.54 -26.99 23.98
CA LEU A 13 13.96 -26.45 22.76
C LEU A 13 14.45 -25.00 22.65
N LEU A 14 15.63 -24.81 22.09
CA LEU A 14 15.98 -23.54 21.45
C LEU A 14 15.11 -23.45 20.21
N GLY A 15 13.93 -22.83 20.34
CA GLY A 15 13.29 -22.22 19.19
C GLY A 15 14.27 -21.19 18.65
N LEU A 16 14.89 -21.47 17.50
CA LEU A 16 15.63 -20.44 16.80
C LEU A 16 14.62 -19.36 16.46
N ALA A 17 14.73 -18.20 17.10
CA ALA A 17 14.08 -17.01 16.59
C ALA A 17 14.57 -16.86 15.15
N GLN A 18 13.66 -16.97 14.18
CA GLN A 18 14.02 -16.71 12.79
C GLN A 18 14.45 -15.24 12.71
N ALA A 19 15.58 -15.00 12.04
CA ALA A 19 16.19 -13.67 12.01
C ALA A 19 15.27 -12.68 11.28
N GLN A 20 15.26 -11.44 11.77
CA GLN A 20 14.62 -10.32 11.09
C GLN A 20 15.23 -10.15 9.69
N THR A 21 14.42 -9.79 8.69
CA THR A 21 14.86 -9.60 7.30
C THR A 21 14.57 -8.19 6.85
N THR A 22 15.53 -7.56 6.16
CA THR A 22 15.30 -6.25 5.54
C THR A 22 14.69 -6.46 4.16
N PHE A 23 13.60 -5.77 3.90
CA PHE A 23 12.94 -5.72 2.61
C PHE A 23 13.15 -4.36 1.96
N THR A 24 13.41 -4.35 0.66
CA THR A 24 13.33 -3.17 -0.19
C THR A 24 12.12 -3.33 -1.10
N VAL A 25 11.21 -2.35 -1.08
CA VAL A 25 10.03 -2.31 -1.95
C VAL A 25 10.26 -1.24 -3.00
N ARG A 26 9.99 -1.58 -4.26
CA ARG A 26 9.96 -0.65 -5.38
C ARG A 26 8.57 -0.62 -5.99
N ILE A 27 8.00 0.57 -6.08
CA ILE A 27 6.73 0.85 -6.74
C ILE A 27 7.06 1.59 -8.02
N THR A 28 6.76 1.00 -9.17
CA THR A 28 7.03 1.58 -10.49
C THR A 28 5.71 1.91 -11.17
N ASN A 29 5.60 3.15 -11.67
CA ASN A 29 4.54 3.48 -12.61
C ASN A 29 4.96 3.00 -14.01
N VAL A 30 4.44 1.86 -14.44
CA VAL A 30 4.77 1.22 -15.73
C VAL A 30 3.84 1.66 -16.88
N SER A 31 2.94 2.61 -16.60
CA SER A 31 2.02 3.14 -17.60
C SER A 31 2.73 3.95 -18.69
N MET A 32 2.07 4.10 -19.83
CA MET A 32 2.43 5.06 -20.87
C MET A 32 1.83 6.44 -20.58
N ALA A 33 2.33 7.48 -21.25
CA ALA A 33 1.83 8.84 -21.10
C ALA A 33 0.37 9.04 -21.57
N ASP A 34 -0.20 8.06 -22.27
CA ASP A 34 -1.55 8.01 -22.82
C ASP A 34 -2.31 6.75 -22.38
N ALA A 35 -1.95 6.19 -21.21
CA ALA A 35 -2.43 4.90 -20.75
C ALA A 35 -3.94 4.83 -20.47
N LEU A 36 -4.59 5.95 -20.15
CA LEU A 36 -6.02 6.02 -19.86
C LEU A 36 -6.75 6.72 -21.00
N GLY A 37 -7.51 5.95 -21.78
CA GLY A 37 -8.42 6.51 -22.78
C GLY A 37 -9.68 7.06 -22.12
N THR A 38 -10.03 8.31 -22.43
CA THR A 38 -11.22 8.99 -21.90
C THR A 38 -12.07 9.59 -23.01
N SER A 39 -13.26 10.07 -22.67
CA SER A 39 -14.13 10.85 -23.57
C SER A 39 -13.49 12.15 -24.08
N ALA A 40 -12.52 12.71 -23.36
CA ALA A 40 -11.79 13.93 -23.73
C ALA A 40 -10.42 13.67 -24.39
N GLY A 41 -10.04 12.41 -24.58
CA GLY A 41 -8.75 11.99 -25.13
C GLY A 41 -7.91 11.20 -24.12
N ALA A 42 -6.81 10.62 -24.59
CA ALA A 42 -5.96 9.81 -23.74
C ALA A 42 -5.11 10.67 -22.80
N VAL A 43 -5.00 10.26 -21.53
CA VAL A 43 -4.25 10.97 -20.49
C VAL A 43 -3.26 10.04 -19.78
N ALA A 44 -2.24 10.63 -19.16
CA ALA A 44 -1.33 9.92 -18.28
C ALA A 44 -2.03 9.54 -16.97
N VAL A 45 -1.56 8.49 -16.31
CA VAL A 45 -2.02 8.12 -14.97
C VAL A 45 -0.88 8.24 -13.97
N PRO A 46 -0.77 9.36 -13.23
CA PRO A 46 0.11 9.45 -12.08
C PRO A 46 -0.38 8.57 -10.92
N LEU A 47 0.55 8.16 -10.05
CA LEU A 47 0.23 7.62 -8.71
C LEU A 47 0.60 8.66 -7.66
N ALA A 48 -0.20 8.81 -6.61
CA ALA A 48 0.14 9.77 -5.55
C ALA A 48 1.23 9.24 -4.61
N PRO A 49 1.84 10.11 -3.79
CA PRO A 49 2.42 9.69 -2.52
C PRO A 49 1.49 8.75 -1.74
N GLY A 50 2.04 7.88 -0.92
CA GLY A 50 1.26 6.88 -0.21
C GLY A 50 1.86 6.46 1.12
N VAL A 51 1.16 5.56 1.80
CA VAL A 51 1.59 4.96 3.07
C VAL A 51 1.93 3.49 2.90
N TRP A 52 2.86 2.99 3.71
CA TRP A 52 3.11 1.56 3.88
C TRP A 52 3.08 1.19 5.36
N LEU A 53 2.81 -0.09 5.62
CA LEU A 53 2.66 -0.67 6.93
C LEU A 53 3.17 -2.12 6.92
N SER A 54 4.08 -2.46 7.84
CA SER A 54 4.49 -3.81 8.20
C SER A 54 3.82 -4.20 9.51
N HIS A 55 2.93 -5.20 9.47
CA HIS A 55 2.07 -5.54 10.60
C HIS A 55 1.84 -7.04 10.71
N GLN A 56 1.35 -7.48 11.87
CA GLN A 56 0.73 -8.79 12.02
C GLN A 56 -0.80 -8.63 11.88
N ASP A 57 -1.54 -9.73 11.97
CA ASP A 57 -3.00 -9.69 11.83
C ASP A 57 -3.64 -8.65 12.78
N GLY A 58 -4.65 -7.92 12.31
CA GLY A 58 -5.49 -7.04 13.13
C GLY A 58 -5.39 -5.54 12.88
N MET A 59 -4.57 -5.06 11.94
CA MET A 59 -4.49 -3.63 11.60
C MET A 59 -4.50 -3.34 10.09
N PRO A 60 -5.62 -3.60 9.41
CA PRO A 60 -5.71 -3.29 8.00
C PRO A 60 -5.80 -1.76 7.81
N LEU A 61 -5.33 -1.24 6.66
CA LEU A 61 -5.48 0.19 6.32
C LEU A 61 -6.96 0.55 6.06
N PHE A 62 -7.74 -0.40 5.56
CA PHE A 62 -9.16 -0.29 5.23
C PHE A 62 -9.87 -1.62 5.47
N SER A 63 -11.18 -1.71 5.24
CA SER A 63 -11.91 -2.98 5.30
C SER A 63 -12.89 -3.05 4.15
N GLU A 64 -12.83 -4.12 3.35
CA GLU A 64 -13.72 -4.30 2.20
C GLU A 64 -15.18 -4.38 2.69
N GLY A 65 -16.05 -3.61 2.03
CA GLY A 65 -17.47 -3.48 2.34
C GLY A 65 -17.80 -2.54 3.51
N GLU A 66 -16.80 -2.03 4.23
CA GLU A 66 -16.99 -1.10 5.36
C GLU A 66 -16.71 0.34 4.93
N ILE A 67 -17.46 1.28 5.51
CA ILE A 67 -17.27 2.72 5.28
C ILE A 67 -15.88 3.15 5.78
N ASP A 68 -15.27 4.15 5.13
CA ASP A 68 -14.03 4.74 5.63
C ASP A 68 -14.13 5.13 7.12
N ARG A 69 -13.07 4.86 7.85
CA ARG A 69 -13.01 5.04 9.31
C ARG A 69 -12.73 6.48 9.72
N GLY A 70 -12.55 7.40 8.77
CA GLY A 70 -12.11 8.78 9.04
C GLY A 70 -10.69 8.84 9.61
N GLN A 71 -9.87 7.82 9.31
CA GLN A 71 -8.48 7.71 9.78
C GLN A 71 -7.48 8.21 8.73
N GLY A 72 -7.97 8.78 7.63
CA GLY A 72 -7.16 9.42 6.58
C GLY A 72 -7.07 8.64 5.26
N LEU A 73 -7.82 7.55 5.08
CA LEU A 73 -7.91 6.89 3.77
C LEU A 73 -8.58 7.82 2.75
N GLU A 74 -9.67 8.50 3.12
CA GLU A 74 -10.34 9.52 2.29
C GLU A 74 -9.34 10.54 1.74
N ALA A 75 -8.61 11.23 2.63
CA ALA A 75 -7.60 12.22 2.21
C ALA A 75 -6.47 11.63 1.33
N LEU A 76 -6.13 10.34 1.50
CA LEU A 76 -5.18 9.67 0.63
C LEU A 76 -5.80 9.38 -0.74
N ALA A 77 -7.03 8.89 -0.78
CA ALA A 77 -7.70 8.39 -1.97
C ALA A 77 -8.28 9.52 -2.83
N GLU A 78 -8.68 10.64 -2.24
CA GLU A 78 -9.21 11.81 -2.95
C GLU A 78 -8.12 12.81 -3.33
N ASP A 79 -7.20 13.11 -2.41
CA ASP A 79 -6.24 14.20 -2.58
C ASP A 79 -4.80 13.74 -2.81
N GLY A 80 -4.55 12.43 -2.74
CA GLY A 80 -3.20 11.89 -2.76
C GLY A 80 -2.36 12.30 -1.53
N ASN A 81 -3.02 12.64 -0.42
CA ASN A 81 -2.36 13.12 0.79
C ASN A 81 -2.28 12.02 1.88
N PRO A 82 -1.11 11.39 2.08
CA PRO A 82 -0.95 10.30 3.05
C PRO A 82 -0.79 10.79 4.51
N GLY A 83 -0.80 12.10 4.76
CA GLY A 83 -0.40 12.68 6.05
C GLY A 83 -1.28 12.21 7.21
N MET A 84 -2.60 12.35 7.09
CA MET A 84 -3.54 11.97 8.15
C MET A 84 -3.45 10.46 8.46
N LEU A 85 -3.36 9.62 7.43
CA LEU A 85 -3.25 8.18 7.60
C LEU A 85 -1.92 7.78 8.25
N ASN A 86 -0.82 8.43 7.87
CA ASN A 86 0.47 8.24 8.52
C ASN A 86 0.45 8.68 10.00
N ASP A 87 -0.21 9.79 10.33
CA ASP A 87 -0.33 10.28 11.70
C ASP A 87 -1.17 9.32 12.56
N TYR A 88 -2.24 8.74 11.99
CA TYR A 88 -3.00 7.68 12.65
C TYR A 88 -2.11 6.46 12.94
N LEU A 89 -1.36 5.95 11.96
CA LEU A 89 -0.44 4.82 12.17
C LEU A 89 0.61 5.12 13.25
N ALA A 90 1.12 6.35 13.31
CA ALA A 90 2.05 6.78 14.35
C ALA A 90 1.45 6.80 15.76
N SER A 91 0.12 6.91 15.88
CA SER A 91 -0.60 6.83 17.16
C SER A 91 -0.84 5.39 17.63
N GLU A 92 -0.90 4.44 16.69
CA GLU A 92 -1.19 3.02 16.98
C GLU A 92 0.08 2.16 17.07
N MET A 93 1.18 2.60 16.45
CA MET A 93 2.37 1.76 16.25
C MET A 93 3.69 2.39 16.66
N MET A 94 4.67 1.52 16.88
CA MET A 94 6.06 1.92 17.01
C MET A 94 6.63 2.34 15.65
N ALA A 95 7.45 3.40 15.66
CA ALA A 95 8.20 3.84 14.50
C ALA A 95 9.05 2.70 13.90
N GLY A 96 9.20 2.70 12.57
CA GLY A 96 9.94 1.67 11.83
C GLY A 96 9.07 0.55 11.24
N HIS A 97 7.79 0.51 11.59
CA HIS A 97 6.81 -0.42 11.02
C HIS A 97 5.87 0.23 10.00
N PHE A 98 5.97 1.52 9.78
CA PHE A 98 5.14 2.25 8.82
C PHE A 98 5.90 3.45 8.29
N GLY A 99 5.37 4.09 7.25
CA GLY A 99 5.84 5.39 6.80
C GLY A 99 5.20 5.85 5.51
N VAL A 100 5.66 7.01 5.05
CA VAL A 100 5.26 7.60 3.77
C VAL A 100 6.31 7.30 2.71
N PHE A 101 5.86 6.92 1.51
CA PHE A 101 6.66 7.00 0.29
C PHE A 101 6.13 8.16 -0.56
N ASN A 102 6.97 9.15 -0.85
CA ASN A 102 6.53 10.35 -1.56
C ASN A 102 7.59 10.98 -2.47
N MET A 103 8.84 10.53 -2.41
CA MET A 103 9.95 11.08 -3.18
C MET A 103 10.32 10.09 -4.30
N PRO A 104 10.02 10.40 -5.57
CA PRO A 104 10.43 9.53 -6.66
C PRO A 104 11.97 9.42 -6.70
N VAL A 105 12.46 8.26 -7.07
CA VAL A 105 13.88 8.02 -7.34
C VAL A 105 14.37 9.07 -8.35
N ASP A 106 15.59 9.57 -8.13
CA ASP A 106 16.22 10.63 -8.92
C ASP A 106 15.52 12.00 -8.87
N LYS A 107 14.63 12.22 -7.89
CA LYS A 107 14.05 13.52 -7.57
C LYS A 107 14.50 14.00 -6.19
N MET A 108 14.45 15.31 -5.99
CA MET A 108 14.85 15.97 -4.73
C MET A 108 13.67 16.41 -3.89
N ASP A 109 12.47 16.41 -4.48
CA ASP A 109 11.23 16.87 -3.84
C ASP A 109 10.19 15.76 -3.85
N ALA A 110 9.32 15.78 -2.84
CA ALA A 110 8.15 14.93 -2.82
C ALA A 110 7.18 15.31 -3.94
N GLY A 111 6.48 14.33 -4.51
CA GLY A 111 5.51 14.56 -5.56
C GLY A 111 5.01 13.25 -6.18
N PRO A 112 3.99 13.32 -7.05
CA PRO A 112 3.36 12.16 -7.66
C PRO A 112 4.33 11.38 -8.56
N LEU A 113 4.10 10.08 -8.65
CA LEU A 113 4.81 9.16 -9.52
C LEU A 113 4.24 9.20 -10.94
N LEU A 114 4.88 9.98 -11.80
CA LEU A 114 4.56 10.04 -13.23
C LEU A 114 4.94 8.74 -13.96
N PRO A 115 4.40 8.49 -15.18
CA PRO A 115 4.81 7.36 -16.03
C PRO A 115 6.33 7.18 -16.10
N GLY A 116 6.80 5.96 -15.83
CA GLY A 116 8.21 5.56 -15.76
C GLY A 116 8.93 5.89 -14.43
N GLY A 117 8.28 6.58 -13.50
CA GLY A 117 8.83 6.90 -12.19
C GLY A 117 8.86 5.70 -11.24
N VAL A 118 9.74 5.76 -10.24
CA VAL A 118 9.85 4.74 -9.18
C VAL A 118 9.83 5.38 -7.79
N TYR A 119 9.05 4.86 -6.85
CA TYR A 119 9.29 5.05 -5.42
C TYR A 119 10.07 3.84 -4.87
N GLU A 120 10.95 4.09 -3.90
CA GLU A 120 11.69 3.04 -3.20
C GLU A 120 11.73 3.34 -1.71
N PHE A 121 11.50 2.31 -0.89
CA PHE A 121 11.70 2.37 0.55
C PHE A 121 12.17 1.03 1.08
N SER A 122 12.67 1.01 2.32
CA SER A 122 13.10 -0.21 2.98
C SER A 122 12.68 -0.25 4.43
N PHE A 123 12.43 -1.45 4.92
CA PHE A 123 12.02 -1.71 6.30
C PHE A 123 12.46 -3.11 6.72
N THR A 124 12.42 -3.40 8.01
CA THR A 124 12.85 -4.70 8.53
C THR A 124 11.68 -5.39 9.21
N ALA A 125 11.39 -6.63 8.86
CA ALA A 125 10.23 -7.37 9.31
C ALA A 125 10.60 -8.75 9.87
N ASN A 126 9.73 -9.29 10.72
CA ASN A 126 9.86 -10.61 11.32
C ASN A 126 8.97 -11.62 10.57
N PRO A 127 9.31 -12.92 10.61
CA PRO A 127 8.41 -13.96 10.13
C PRO A 127 7.02 -13.87 10.77
N GLY A 128 5.99 -13.90 9.91
CA GLY A 128 4.60 -13.65 10.28
C GLY A 128 4.11 -12.22 9.97
N ASP A 129 5.03 -11.28 9.76
CA ASP A 129 4.65 -9.93 9.33
C ASP A 129 4.14 -9.91 7.88
N ARG A 130 3.28 -8.94 7.61
CA ARG A 130 2.63 -8.67 6.34
C ARG A 130 2.87 -7.22 5.92
N LEU A 131 2.90 -6.98 4.62
CA LEU A 131 2.97 -5.64 4.03
C LEU A 131 1.59 -5.20 3.54
N SER A 132 1.15 -4.06 4.05
CA SER A 132 0.06 -3.26 3.49
C SER A 132 0.61 -1.96 2.93
N LEU A 133 -0.01 -1.43 1.88
CA LEU A 133 0.21 -0.06 1.39
C LEU A 133 -1.03 0.48 0.69
N ALA A 134 -1.08 1.80 0.52
CA ALA A 134 -2.08 2.47 -0.29
C ALA A 134 -1.45 3.65 -1.06
N THR A 135 -1.84 3.83 -2.33
CA THR A 135 -1.49 4.98 -3.17
C THR A 135 -2.64 5.32 -4.11
N MET A 136 -3.00 6.60 -4.22
CA MET A 136 -4.10 7.05 -5.07
C MET A 136 -3.84 6.74 -6.56
N PHE A 137 -4.88 6.28 -7.24
CA PHE A 137 -4.99 6.39 -8.70
C PHE A 137 -5.41 7.83 -9.02
N VAL A 138 -4.48 8.71 -9.39
CA VAL A 138 -4.72 10.18 -9.39
C VAL A 138 -5.84 10.62 -10.35
N GLN A 139 -6.23 9.78 -11.31
CA GLN A 139 -7.26 10.09 -12.30
C GLN A 139 -8.65 9.59 -11.88
N SER A 140 -8.95 9.46 -10.59
CA SER A 140 -10.28 9.13 -10.04
C SER A 140 -10.68 10.13 -8.97
N ASN A 141 -11.93 10.02 -8.53
CA ASN A 141 -12.45 10.77 -7.39
C ASN A 141 -11.83 10.24 -6.10
N ASP A 142 -11.89 8.92 -5.85
CA ASP A 142 -11.45 8.34 -4.58
C ASP A 142 -10.86 6.91 -4.72
N TRP A 143 -10.29 6.57 -5.88
CA TRP A 143 -9.70 5.25 -6.09
C TRP A 143 -8.23 5.17 -5.70
N PHE A 144 -7.82 4.01 -5.19
CA PHE A 144 -6.46 3.75 -4.73
C PHE A 144 -6.02 2.32 -5.01
N TYR A 145 -4.71 2.13 -5.23
CA TYR A 145 -4.10 0.81 -5.28
C TYR A 145 -3.69 0.34 -3.89
N ALA A 146 -4.05 -0.89 -3.56
CA ALA A 146 -3.62 -1.59 -2.35
C ALA A 146 -3.70 -3.11 -2.53
N PRO A 147 -2.98 -3.91 -1.72
CA PRO A 147 -3.27 -5.33 -1.61
C PRO A 147 -4.63 -5.56 -0.95
N ALA A 148 -5.02 -6.83 -0.77
CA ALA A 148 -6.18 -7.17 0.07
C ALA A 148 -6.02 -6.61 1.50
N PRO A 149 -7.11 -6.34 2.24
CA PRO A 149 -7.07 -5.76 3.59
C PRO A 149 -6.13 -6.49 4.56
N GLU A 150 -5.97 -7.80 4.40
CA GLU A 150 -5.10 -8.62 5.24
C GLU A 150 -3.60 -8.33 5.02
N GLY A 151 -3.22 -7.75 3.89
CA GLY A 151 -1.83 -7.50 3.51
C GLY A 151 -1.11 -8.72 2.93
N ILE A 152 0.03 -8.47 2.30
CA ILE A 152 0.88 -9.48 1.64
C ILE A 152 1.82 -10.11 2.67
N SER A 153 1.79 -11.43 2.83
CA SER A 153 2.75 -12.14 3.69
C SER A 153 4.18 -11.91 3.22
N LEU A 154 5.04 -11.41 4.10
CA LEU A 154 6.46 -11.16 3.79
C LEU A 154 7.33 -12.42 3.86
N PHE A 155 6.78 -13.49 4.41
CA PHE A 155 7.44 -14.77 4.60
C PHE A 155 6.50 -15.90 4.18
N THR A 156 7.08 -16.95 3.60
CA THR A 156 6.38 -18.21 3.30
C THR A 156 6.03 -18.96 4.58
N SER A 157 5.21 -20.02 4.48
CA SER A 157 4.79 -20.81 5.65
C SER A 157 5.93 -21.52 6.39
N ASP A 158 7.07 -21.74 5.72
CA ASP A 158 8.32 -22.26 6.31
C ASP A 158 9.27 -21.13 6.81
N GLY A 159 8.84 -19.87 6.71
CA GLY A 159 9.53 -18.71 7.24
C GLY A 159 10.67 -18.18 6.36
N GLN A 160 10.69 -18.52 5.07
CA GLN A 160 11.61 -17.90 4.11
C GLN A 160 11.06 -16.56 3.66
N ALA A 161 11.90 -15.52 3.65
CA ALA A 161 11.52 -14.21 3.16
C ALA A 161 11.19 -14.24 1.66
N ILE A 162 10.16 -13.52 1.24
CA ILE A 162 9.79 -13.44 -0.18
C ILE A 162 10.67 -12.44 -0.94
N SER A 163 10.86 -12.69 -2.24
CA SER A 163 11.45 -11.75 -3.19
C SER A 163 10.84 -11.96 -4.57
N GLY A 164 10.62 -10.90 -5.33
CA GLY A 164 10.09 -10.95 -6.69
C GLY A 164 9.06 -9.87 -6.99
N ASP A 165 8.37 -10.06 -8.11
CA ASP A 165 7.21 -9.24 -8.50
C ASP A 165 5.97 -9.69 -7.70
N ILE A 166 5.31 -8.73 -7.05
CA ILE A 166 4.10 -8.94 -6.24
C ILE A 166 2.90 -8.16 -6.78
N SER A 167 2.98 -7.64 -8.01
CA SER A 167 1.95 -6.78 -8.62
C SER A 167 0.58 -7.45 -8.71
N ASP A 168 0.53 -8.76 -8.94
CA ASP A 168 -0.73 -9.53 -9.03
C ASP A 168 -1.50 -9.62 -7.70
N GLN A 169 -0.90 -9.16 -6.60
CA GLN A 169 -1.55 -9.09 -5.29
C GLN A 169 -2.18 -7.72 -5.01
N PHE A 170 -2.08 -6.78 -5.95
CA PHE A 170 -2.67 -5.45 -5.86
C PHE A 170 -3.96 -5.36 -6.64
N TYR A 171 -4.90 -4.60 -6.08
CA TYR A 171 -6.18 -4.29 -6.68
C TYR A 171 -6.36 -2.78 -6.70
N LEU A 172 -7.17 -2.32 -7.64
CA LEU A 172 -7.73 -0.98 -7.60
C LEU A 172 -9.00 -1.02 -6.75
N TRP A 173 -9.05 -0.17 -5.75
CA TRP A 173 -10.13 -0.03 -4.80
C TRP A 173 -10.77 1.34 -4.95
N ASP A 174 -12.07 1.39 -4.74
CA ASP A 174 -12.88 2.59 -4.57
C ASP A 174 -13.09 2.77 -3.06
N ALA A 175 -12.75 3.95 -2.52
CA ALA A 175 -12.88 4.23 -1.10
C ALA A 175 -14.34 4.38 -0.64
N GLY A 176 -15.26 4.67 -1.56
CA GLY A 176 -16.67 4.89 -1.32
C GLY A 176 -16.98 6.23 -0.66
N THR A 177 -16.03 7.16 -0.67
CA THR A 177 -16.14 8.47 0.01
C THR A 177 -16.76 9.52 -0.91
N GLU A 178 -16.52 9.43 -2.22
CA GLU A 178 -17.01 10.39 -3.22
C GLU A 178 -17.79 9.72 -4.37
N VAL A 179 -18.67 10.47 -5.03
CA VAL A 179 -19.39 9.99 -6.21
C VAL A 179 -18.46 9.96 -7.42
N ASP A 180 -18.27 8.78 -7.99
CA ASP A 180 -17.48 8.56 -9.20
C ASP A 180 -17.91 9.41 -10.41
N GLU A 181 -16.94 10.13 -10.98
CA GLU A 181 -16.98 10.69 -12.33
C GLU A 181 -16.14 9.84 -13.28
N GLU A 182 -16.20 10.10 -14.59
CA GLU A 182 -15.34 9.40 -15.56
C GLU A 182 -13.86 9.62 -15.23
N PRO A 183 -13.09 8.53 -15.00
CA PRO A 183 -11.67 8.63 -14.69
C PRO A 183 -10.88 9.44 -15.72
N GLY A 184 -10.11 10.42 -15.25
CA GLY A 184 -9.26 11.29 -16.07
C GLY A 184 -9.95 12.55 -16.59
N THR A 185 -11.25 12.70 -16.41
CA THR A 185 -12.02 13.85 -16.93
C THR A 185 -12.88 14.56 -15.88
N GLY A 186 -13.26 13.87 -14.80
CA GLY A 186 -14.07 14.41 -13.72
C GLY A 186 -13.52 15.71 -13.14
N ALA A 187 -14.41 16.65 -12.85
CA ALA A 187 -14.05 17.97 -12.33
C ALA A 187 -13.58 17.91 -10.87
N HIS A 188 -14.00 16.87 -10.14
CA HIS A 188 -13.79 16.68 -8.72
C HIS A 188 -12.60 15.78 -8.38
N GLN A 189 -11.86 15.35 -9.40
CA GLN A 189 -10.65 14.55 -9.24
C GLN A 189 -9.44 15.45 -8.92
N ALA A 190 -8.47 14.98 -8.11
CA ALA A 190 -7.30 15.74 -7.65
C ALA A 190 -6.64 16.71 -8.66
N PRO A 191 -6.40 16.34 -9.94
CA PRO A 191 -5.78 17.26 -10.90
C PRO A 191 -6.63 18.46 -11.30
N ARG A 192 -7.94 18.43 -11.04
CA ARG A 192 -8.96 19.36 -11.56
C ARG A 192 -9.81 20.01 -10.47
N GLN A 193 -9.84 19.42 -9.27
CA GLN A 193 -10.60 19.93 -8.14
C GLN A 193 -10.11 21.31 -7.68
N MET A 194 -11.00 22.08 -7.05
CA MET A 194 -10.70 23.43 -6.58
C MET A 194 -10.01 23.47 -5.21
N GLY A 195 -10.06 22.36 -4.47
CA GLY A 195 -9.43 22.16 -3.17
C GLY A 195 -9.67 20.74 -2.66
N PRO A 196 -9.13 20.37 -1.48
CA PRO A 196 -9.37 19.06 -0.86
C PRO A 196 -10.87 18.76 -0.64
N ASN A 197 -11.23 17.48 -0.75
CA ASN A 197 -12.59 16.95 -0.54
C ASN A 197 -13.66 17.73 -1.34
N ASP A 198 -13.42 17.91 -2.64
CA ASP A 198 -14.27 18.70 -3.54
C ASP A 198 -15.12 17.77 -4.38
N GLY A 199 -16.33 17.44 -3.94
CA GLY A 199 -17.21 16.51 -4.64
C GLY A 199 -18.50 16.20 -3.88
N GLU A 200 -19.38 15.38 -4.45
CA GLU A 200 -20.54 14.86 -3.73
C GLU A 200 -20.13 13.62 -2.93
N ALA A 201 -20.35 13.63 -1.62
CA ALA A 201 -20.06 12.48 -0.77
C ALA A 201 -20.96 11.27 -1.12
N GLN A 202 -20.38 10.08 -1.23
CA GLN A 202 -21.10 8.84 -1.55
C GLN A 202 -21.49 8.06 -0.28
N GLY A 203 -20.55 7.89 0.66
CA GLY A 203 -20.78 7.17 1.92
C GLY A 203 -21.02 5.65 1.74
N ALA A 204 -20.40 5.05 0.73
CA ALA A 204 -20.39 3.61 0.54
C ALA A 204 -19.23 2.94 1.31
N GLY A 205 -19.23 1.62 1.32
CA GLY A 205 -18.10 0.85 1.84
C GLY A 205 -17.04 0.62 0.76
N VAL A 206 -15.78 0.47 1.19
CA VAL A 206 -14.65 0.26 0.29
C VAL A 206 -14.87 -0.97 -0.60
N ALA A 207 -14.74 -0.83 -1.90
CA ALA A 207 -15.04 -1.89 -2.87
C ALA A 207 -13.93 -2.04 -3.92
N LYS A 208 -13.81 -3.23 -4.53
CA LYS A 208 -12.92 -3.40 -5.68
C LYS A 208 -13.53 -2.75 -6.91
N VAL A 209 -12.71 -2.03 -7.67
CA VAL A 209 -13.11 -1.52 -8.99
C VAL A 209 -13.14 -2.70 -9.97
N GLU A 210 -14.34 -3.14 -10.35
CA GLU A 210 -14.51 -4.38 -11.12
C GLU A 210 -14.24 -4.23 -12.63
N VAL A 211 -14.39 -3.03 -13.19
CA VAL A 211 -14.28 -2.80 -14.64
C VAL A 211 -13.56 -1.49 -14.94
N MET A 212 -12.28 -1.60 -15.29
CA MET A 212 -11.52 -0.54 -15.96
C MET A 212 -10.65 -1.14 -17.06
N THR A 213 -10.75 -0.60 -18.28
CA THR A 213 -9.87 -0.98 -19.38
C THR A 213 -8.72 0.00 -19.48
N HIS A 214 -7.57 -0.37 -18.90
CA HIS A 214 -6.30 0.34 -19.08
C HIS A 214 -5.14 -0.68 -19.22
N GLY A 215 -4.00 -0.23 -19.77
CA GLY A 215 -2.76 -1.01 -19.71
C GLY A 215 -2.23 -1.13 -18.27
N PRO A 216 -1.18 -1.93 -17.99
CA PRO A 216 -0.62 -1.99 -16.64
C PRO A 216 -0.14 -0.61 -16.18
N ILE A 217 -0.45 -0.24 -14.94
CA ILE A 217 -0.08 1.07 -14.35
C ILE A 217 0.89 0.87 -13.20
N LEU A 218 0.55 -0.02 -12.28
CA LEU A 218 1.34 -0.31 -11.09
C LEU A 218 2.15 -1.59 -11.29
N GLN A 219 3.46 -1.50 -11.07
CA GLN A 219 4.29 -2.68 -10.78
C GLN A 219 4.89 -2.52 -9.39
N VAL A 220 4.81 -3.56 -8.57
CA VAL A 220 5.43 -3.61 -7.24
C VAL A 220 6.35 -4.81 -7.15
N THR A 221 7.62 -4.55 -6.83
CA THR A 221 8.61 -5.60 -6.57
C THR A 221 9.13 -5.49 -5.15
N ILE A 222 9.46 -6.64 -4.56
CA ILE A 222 10.06 -6.73 -3.23
C ILE A 222 11.36 -7.54 -3.29
N GLU A 223 12.39 -7.09 -2.59
CA GLU A 223 13.68 -7.78 -2.46
C GLU A 223 14.01 -7.95 -0.97
N SER A 224 14.29 -9.17 -0.54
CA SER A 224 14.74 -9.51 0.82
C SER A 224 16.26 -9.63 0.89
N LYS A 225 16.88 -9.07 1.93
CA LYS A 225 18.33 -9.09 2.17
C LYS A 225 18.70 -9.67 3.53
#